data_AF-R5B0H3-F1
#
_entry.id   AF-R5B0H3-F1
#
_cell.length_a   1.000
_cell.length_b   1.000
_cell.length_c   1.000
_cell.angle_alpha   90.00
_cell.angle_beta   90.00
_cell.angle_gamma   90.00
#
_symmetry.space_group_name_H-M   'P 1'
#
loop_
_entity.id
_entity.type
_entity.pdbx_description
1 polymer ?
#
loop_
_entity_poly.entity_id
_entity_poly.type
_entity_poly.pdbx_seq_one_letter_code
_entity_poly.pdbx_strand_id
1 'polypeptide(L)'
;MNRRIFCKLAAGSALAAALMPQRLFGAVRGGRSCTVSVVRCECFGDLQSKFASDPDGGACPMLRPGMSWDLSGTYLSMPEGMCSKAWEMIRAHISEEKATCSGGNESFVCCPDGIRPVIFKITYNKY
;
A
#
# COMPACT_ATOMS: atom_id res chain seq x y z
N MET A 1 58.16 4.63 -11.82
CA MET A 1 56.77 5.07 -11.58
C MET A 1 56.67 5.58 -10.14
N ASN A 2 56.36 6.87 -9.92
CA ASN A 2 56.64 7.57 -8.66
C ASN A 2 55.40 7.63 -7.74
N ARG A 3 55.49 7.05 -6.53
CA ARG A 3 54.46 6.92 -5.48
C ARG A 3 53.81 8.23 -4.96
N ARG A 4 54.24 9.39 -5.47
CA ARG A 4 53.80 10.72 -5.02
C ARG A 4 52.68 11.33 -5.89
N ILE A 5 52.37 10.71 -7.03
CA ILE A 5 51.32 11.20 -7.94
C ILE A 5 49.93 10.67 -7.51
N PHE A 6 49.87 9.51 -6.87
CA PHE A 6 48.60 8.86 -6.52
C PHE A 6 47.83 9.59 -5.39
N CYS A 7 48.53 10.17 -4.40
CA CYS A 7 47.86 10.85 -3.29
C CYS A 7 47.23 12.21 -3.66
N LYS A 8 47.60 12.82 -4.79
CA LYS A 8 47.01 14.10 -5.22
C LYS A 8 45.63 13.95 -5.87
N LEU A 9 45.29 12.75 -6.36
CA LEU A 9 43.98 12.49 -6.97
C LEU A 9 42.88 12.21 -5.94
N ALA A 10 43.24 11.86 -4.70
CA ALA A 10 42.26 11.56 -3.64
C ALA A 10 41.69 12.81 -2.93
N ALA A 11 42.33 13.98 -3.06
CA ALA A 11 41.88 15.21 -2.39
C ALA A 11 40.89 16.05 -3.23
N GLY A 12 40.66 15.71 -4.50
CA GLY A 12 39.89 16.53 -5.44
C GLY A 12 38.39 16.24 -5.51
N SER A 13 37.89 15.16 -4.89
CA SER A 13 36.50 14.71 -5.07
C SER A 13 35.50 15.23 -4.03
N ALA A 14 35.95 15.95 -3.00
CA ALA A 14 35.07 16.42 -1.92
C ALA A 14 34.20 17.65 -2.28
N LEU A 15 34.54 18.41 -3.33
CA LEU A 15 33.81 19.65 -3.66
C LEU A 15 32.57 19.46 -4.57
N ALA A 16 32.37 18.29 -5.16
CA ALA A 16 31.26 18.04 -6.09
C ALA A 16 29.94 17.61 -5.41
N ALA A 17 29.94 17.38 -4.09
CA ALA A 17 28.73 17.01 -3.35
C ALA A 17 27.82 18.22 -3.01
N ALA A 18 28.33 19.45 -3.09
CA ALA A 18 27.58 20.66 -2.76
C ALA A 18 26.67 21.16 -3.89
N LEU A 19 26.77 20.58 -5.09
CA LEU A 19 25.95 20.95 -6.27
C LEU A 19 24.96 19.85 -6.68
N MET A 20 24.79 18.82 -5.86
CA MET A 20 23.71 17.86 -6.06
C MET A 20 22.38 18.59 -5.79
N PRO A 21 21.47 18.71 -6.78
CA PRO A 21 20.18 19.32 -6.57
C PRO A 21 19.51 18.58 -5.42
N GLN A 22 19.14 19.32 -4.37
CA GLN A 22 18.39 18.79 -3.26
C GLN A 22 17.22 18.03 -3.86
N ARG A 23 17.21 16.71 -3.58
CA ARG A 23 16.11 15.81 -3.92
C ARG A 23 14.82 16.57 -3.66
N LEU A 24 14.06 16.78 -4.74
CA LEU A 24 12.67 17.20 -4.67
C LEU A 24 12.02 16.33 -3.60
N PHE A 25 11.80 16.93 -2.42
CA PHE A 25 10.74 16.45 -1.54
C PHE A 25 9.48 16.66 -2.35
N GLY A 26 9.12 15.65 -3.13
CA GLY A 26 7.85 15.60 -3.82
C GLY A 26 6.81 15.91 -2.75
N ALA A 27 6.09 17.00 -2.93
CA ALA A 27 4.96 17.33 -2.09
C ALA A 27 4.09 16.08 -2.06
N VAL A 28 4.01 15.42 -0.90
CA VAL A 28 3.06 14.35 -0.67
C VAL A 28 1.71 15.04 -0.77
N ARG A 29 1.11 14.99 -1.96
CA ARG A 29 -0.24 15.51 -2.20
C ARG A 29 -1.13 14.80 -1.18
N GLY A 30 -1.77 15.58 -0.30
CA GLY A 30 -2.65 15.05 0.73
C GLY A 30 -3.67 14.12 0.07
N GLY A 31 -3.70 12.86 0.52
CA GLY A 31 -4.63 11.88 -0.01
C GLY A 31 -6.08 12.36 0.11
N ARG A 32 -6.96 11.87 -0.77
CA ARG A 32 -8.40 12.08 -0.64
C ARG A 32 -8.88 11.40 0.65
N SER A 33 -9.72 12.08 1.44
CA SER A 33 -10.41 11.44 2.55
C SER A 33 -11.32 10.34 1.99
N CYS A 34 -11.28 9.17 2.62
CA CYS A 34 -12.06 8.03 2.16
C CYS A 34 -12.43 7.11 3.32
N THR A 35 -13.52 6.39 3.12
CA THR A 35 -13.97 5.32 4.01
C THR A 35 -13.71 3.99 3.35
N VAL A 36 -13.03 3.09 4.05
CA VAL A 36 -12.82 1.70 3.62
C VAL A 36 -13.74 0.81 4.41
N SER A 37 -14.48 -0.07 3.72
CA SER A 37 -15.41 -1.01 4.35
C SER A 37 -15.21 -2.42 3.82
N VAL A 38 -15.36 -3.42 4.68
CA VAL A 38 -15.33 -4.83 4.30
C VAL A 38 -16.71 -5.22 3.78
N VAL A 39 -16.76 -5.57 2.50
CA VAL A 39 -17.99 -5.99 1.82
C VAL A 39 -18.22 -7.47 2.02
N ARG A 40 -17.18 -8.28 1.77
CA ARG A 40 -17.30 -9.74 1.80
C ARG A 40 -15.95 -10.39 2.14
N CYS A 41 -16.02 -11.49 2.86
CA CYS A 41 -14.89 -12.38 3.08
C CYS A 41 -15.25 -13.72 2.43
N GLU A 42 -14.42 -14.17 1.49
CA GLU A 42 -14.61 -15.43 0.78
C GLU A 42 -13.61 -16.49 1.24
N CYS A 43 -13.93 -17.74 0.93
CA CYS A 43 -12.96 -18.83 0.93
C CYS A 43 -13.26 -19.79 -0.23
N PHE A 44 -12.30 -19.98 -1.12
CA PHE A 44 -12.37 -20.97 -2.18
C PHE A 44 -11.94 -22.32 -1.62
N GLY A 45 -12.91 -23.09 -1.12
CA GLY A 45 -12.66 -24.33 -0.39
C GLY A 45 -11.92 -25.39 -1.19
N ASP A 46 -12.11 -25.41 -2.51
CA ASP A 46 -11.37 -26.26 -3.44
C ASP A 46 -9.87 -25.92 -3.48
N LEU A 47 -9.54 -24.63 -3.52
CA LEU A 47 -8.15 -24.15 -3.47
C LEU A 47 -7.56 -24.30 -2.06
N GLN A 48 -8.36 -24.05 -1.02
CA GLN A 48 -7.94 -24.18 0.37
C GLN A 48 -7.54 -25.63 0.67
N SER A 49 -8.41 -26.58 0.36
CA SER A 49 -8.17 -28.01 0.63
C SER A 49 -6.92 -28.53 -0.09
N LYS A 50 -6.58 -27.95 -1.25
CA LYS A 50 -5.48 -28.42 -2.09
C LYS A 50 -4.14 -27.71 -1.84
N PHE A 51 -4.17 -26.42 -1.49
CA PHE A 51 -2.98 -25.57 -1.50
C PHE A 51 -2.74 -24.81 -0.19
N ALA A 52 -3.74 -24.64 0.68
CA ALA A 52 -3.52 -23.97 1.95
C ALA A 52 -2.82 -24.89 2.94
N SER A 53 -2.02 -24.31 3.84
CA SER A 53 -1.38 -25.06 4.93
C SER A 53 -2.41 -25.62 5.92
N ASP A 54 -3.57 -24.97 6.03
CA ASP A 54 -4.70 -25.41 6.84
C ASP A 54 -5.93 -25.59 5.93
N PRO A 55 -6.35 -26.83 5.63
CA PRO A 55 -7.49 -27.11 4.78
C PRO A 55 -8.83 -26.67 5.41
N ASP A 56 -8.89 -26.54 6.74
CA ASP A 56 -10.12 -26.21 7.49
C ASP A 56 -10.15 -24.76 8.00
N GLY A 57 -9.14 -23.95 7.67
CA GLY A 57 -8.96 -22.60 8.21
C GLY A 57 -10.04 -21.57 7.84
N GLY A 58 -11.00 -21.92 6.96
CA GLY A 58 -12.12 -21.07 6.55
C GLY A 58 -11.71 -19.70 5.99
N ALA A 59 -12.63 -18.73 5.99
CA ALA A 59 -12.37 -17.35 5.52
C ALA A 59 -11.39 -16.58 6.43
N CYS A 60 -11.05 -15.34 6.05
CA CYS A 60 -10.11 -14.50 6.82
C CYS A 60 -10.52 -14.39 8.31
N PRO A 61 -9.64 -14.76 9.27
CA PRO A 61 -9.97 -14.71 10.69
C PRO A 61 -9.93 -13.29 11.29
N MET A 62 -9.21 -12.37 10.64
CA MET A 62 -8.99 -11.01 11.12
C MET A 62 -10.12 -10.04 10.72
N LEU A 63 -10.71 -10.24 9.55
CA LEU A 63 -11.61 -9.28 8.93
C LEU A 63 -12.99 -9.90 8.72
N ARG A 64 -14.04 -9.10 8.95
CA ARG A 64 -15.43 -9.54 8.84
C ARG A 64 -16.27 -8.51 8.08
N PRO A 65 -17.29 -8.93 7.33
CA PRO A 65 -18.23 -8.00 6.70
C PRO A 65 -18.81 -7.02 7.72
N GLY A 66 -18.94 -5.76 7.31
CA GLY A 66 -19.45 -4.67 8.17
C GLY A 66 -18.38 -3.90 8.96
N MET A 67 -17.12 -4.36 8.98
CA MET A 67 -16.01 -3.54 9.49
C MET A 67 -15.76 -2.34 8.56
N SER A 68 -15.45 -1.18 9.15
CA SER A 68 -15.14 0.03 8.39
C SER A 68 -14.13 0.93 9.09
N TRP A 69 -13.34 1.64 8.30
CA TRP A 69 -12.36 2.61 8.76
C TRP A 69 -12.52 3.92 8.00
N ASP A 70 -12.56 5.03 8.72
CA ASP A 70 -12.44 6.36 8.16
C ASP A 70 -10.97 6.75 8.09
N LEU A 71 -10.49 7.02 6.88
CA LEU A 71 -9.10 7.37 6.59
C LEU A 71 -8.94 8.87 6.33
N SER A 72 -9.77 9.69 6.97
CA SER A 72 -9.66 11.14 6.91
C SER A 72 -8.43 11.64 7.68
N GLY A 73 -7.54 12.38 7.00
CA GLY A 73 -6.46 13.16 7.64
C GLY A 73 -5.16 12.42 7.99
N THR A 74 -5.16 11.09 8.13
CA THR A 74 -3.95 10.31 8.50
C THR A 74 -3.63 9.24 7.45
N TYR A 75 -3.07 9.67 6.32
CA TYR A 75 -3.01 8.88 5.08
C TYR A 75 -1.89 7.84 4.98
N LEU A 76 -1.14 7.55 6.05
CA LEU A 76 0.07 6.72 5.95
C LEU A 76 0.19 5.61 7.00
N SER A 77 -0.59 5.62 8.07
CA SER A 77 -0.56 4.57 9.09
C SER A 77 -1.65 3.54 8.85
N MET A 78 -1.31 2.26 9.05
CA MET A 78 -2.28 1.17 9.04
C MET A 78 -3.29 1.34 10.18
N PRO A 79 -4.62 1.26 9.91
CA PRO A 79 -5.63 1.30 10.95
C PRO A 79 -5.51 0.11 11.92
N GLU A 80 -5.95 0.30 13.15
CA GLU A 80 -6.04 -0.78 14.13
C GLU A 80 -6.98 -1.90 13.63
N GLY A 81 -6.60 -3.15 13.87
CA GLY A 81 -7.35 -4.33 13.43
C GLY A 81 -7.26 -4.63 11.93
N MET A 82 -6.54 -3.83 11.14
CA MET A 82 -6.35 -4.08 9.71
C MET A 82 -5.26 -5.15 9.48
N CYS A 83 -5.51 -6.05 8.52
CA CYS A 83 -4.49 -6.98 8.04
C CYS A 83 -3.42 -6.24 7.21
N SER A 84 -2.13 -6.40 7.54
CA SER A 84 -1.02 -5.73 6.85
C SER A 84 -1.00 -5.99 5.35
N LYS A 85 -1.23 -7.25 4.94
CA LYS A 85 -1.30 -7.65 3.54
C LYS A 85 -2.44 -6.96 2.79
N ALA A 86 -3.61 -6.84 3.41
CA ALA A 86 -4.74 -6.11 2.82
C ALA A 86 -4.45 -4.60 2.77
N TRP A 87 -3.84 -4.06 3.82
CA TRP A 87 -3.48 -2.65 3.91
C TRP A 87 -2.51 -2.23 2.81
N GLU A 88 -1.54 -3.07 2.44
CA GLU A 88 -0.62 -2.78 1.33
C GLU A 88 -1.33 -2.56 -0.01
N MET A 89 -2.39 -3.33 -0.29
CA MET A 89 -3.18 -3.12 -1.50
C MET A 89 -4.06 -1.87 -1.40
N ILE A 90 -4.68 -1.64 -0.24
CA ILE A 90 -5.53 -0.47 0.00
C ILE A 90 -4.72 0.83 -0.08
N ARG A 91 -3.56 0.90 0.59
CA ARG A 91 -2.69 2.09 0.58
C ARG A 91 -2.18 2.40 -0.82
N ALA A 92 -1.79 1.38 -1.58
CA ALA A 92 -1.34 1.55 -2.96
C ALA A 92 -2.48 2.15 -3.79
N HIS A 93 -3.68 1.58 -3.65
CA HIS A 93 -4.87 2.04 -4.36
C HIS A 93 -5.32 3.46 -3.99
N ILE A 94 -5.18 3.87 -2.73
CA ILE A 94 -5.50 5.24 -2.29
C ILE A 94 -4.42 6.23 -2.76
N SER A 95 -3.15 5.82 -2.74
CA SER A 95 -2.01 6.66 -3.13
C SER A 95 -1.91 6.89 -4.64
N GLU A 96 -2.30 5.90 -5.42
CA GLU A 96 -2.43 6.02 -6.86
C GLU A 96 -3.72 6.81 -7.11
N GLU A 97 -3.60 7.99 -7.72
CA GLU A 97 -4.75 8.81 -8.18
C GLU A 97 -5.44 8.13 -9.37
N LYS A 98 -5.68 6.81 -9.29
CA LYS A 98 -6.27 6.04 -10.36
C LYS A 98 -7.72 6.49 -10.50
N ALA A 99 -8.01 7.01 -11.67
CA ALA A 99 -9.36 7.09 -12.20
C ALA A 99 -9.99 5.71 -12.06
N THR A 100 -10.95 5.56 -11.15
CA THR A 100 -11.79 4.39 -11.08
C THR A 100 -12.34 4.16 -12.50
N CYS A 101 -12.19 2.94 -13.04
CA CYS A 101 -12.74 2.58 -14.36
C CYS A 101 -14.26 2.90 -14.46
N SER A 102 -14.93 3.01 -13.30
CA SER A 102 -16.35 3.31 -13.12
C SER A 102 -16.71 4.80 -13.15
N GLY A 103 -15.76 5.73 -13.25
CA GLY A 103 -16.02 7.18 -13.21
C GLY A 103 -16.68 7.70 -11.91
N GLY A 104 -16.83 6.84 -10.90
CA GLY A 104 -17.50 7.13 -9.63
C GLY A 104 -16.54 7.41 -8.47
N ASN A 105 -17.10 7.74 -7.30
CA ASN A 105 -16.33 7.95 -6.06
C ASN A 105 -16.12 6.65 -5.27
N GLU A 106 -16.40 5.51 -5.88
CA GLU A 106 -16.31 4.20 -5.25
C GLU A 106 -15.32 3.35 -6.01
N SER A 107 -14.50 2.61 -5.29
CA SER A 107 -13.59 1.63 -5.87
C SER A 107 -13.57 0.36 -5.04
N PHE A 108 -13.28 -0.76 -5.70
CA PHE A 108 -13.15 -2.05 -5.04
C PHE A 108 -11.69 -2.49 -5.05
N VAL A 109 -11.24 -2.98 -3.89
CA VAL A 109 -9.90 -3.53 -3.71
C VAL A 109 -10.04 -4.88 -3.04
N CYS A 110 -9.20 -5.83 -3.41
CA CYS A 110 -9.18 -7.15 -2.80
C CYS A 110 -7.87 -7.37 -2.04
N CYS A 111 -7.95 -8.09 -0.92
CA CYS A 111 -6.77 -8.71 -0.31
C CYS A 111 -6.09 -9.60 -1.37
N PRO A 112 -4.75 -9.60 -1.47
CA PRO A 112 -4.04 -10.41 -2.46
C PRO A 112 -3.95 -11.90 -2.05
N ASP A 113 -4.70 -12.33 -1.04
CA ASP A 113 -4.89 -13.75 -0.73
C ASP A 113 -5.80 -14.38 -1.79
N GLY A 114 -5.21 -15.16 -2.69
CA GLY A 114 -5.92 -15.80 -3.80
C GLY A 114 -6.83 -16.97 -3.39
N ILE A 115 -6.68 -17.51 -2.17
CA ILE A 115 -7.53 -18.59 -1.65
C ILE A 115 -8.69 -18.01 -0.84
N ARG A 116 -8.41 -16.95 -0.08
CA ARG A 116 -9.33 -16.36 0.89
C ARG A 116 -9.44 -14.84 0.76
N PRO A 117 -9.89 -14.33 -0.40
CA PRO A 117 -9.90 -12.90 -0.63
C PRO A 117 -10.92 -12.21 0.29
N VAL A 118 -10.52 -11.03 0.76
CA VAL A 118 -11.42 -10.08 1.42
C VAL A 118 -11.64 -8.93 0.45
N ILE A 119 -12.91 -8.63 0.17
CA ILE A 119 -13.34 -7.59 -0.76
C ILE A 119 -13.64 -6.33 0.05
N PHE A 120 -12.97 -5.24 -0.32
CA PHE A 120 -13.12 -3.94 0.29
C PHE A 120 -13.80 -2.99 -0.70
N LYS A 121 -14.66 -2.13 -0.16
CA LYS A 121 -15.21 -0.97 -0.86
C LYS A 121 -14.59 0.29 -0.27
N ILE A 122 -13.96 1.08 -1.12
CA ILE A 122 -13.38 2.39 -0.82
C ILE A 122 -14.34 3.44 -1.35
N THR A 123 -14.82 4.32 -0.48
CA THR A 123 -15.68 5.45 -0.84
C THR A 123 -14.89 6.73 -0.60
N TYR A 124 -14.60 7.48 -1.66
CA TYR A 124 -13.92 8.76 -1.57
C TYR A 124 -14.94 9.86 -1.24
N ASN A 125 -14.63 10.68 -0.24
CA ASN A 125 -15.46 11.83 0.09
C ASN A 125 -15.34 12.87 -1.02
N LYS A 126 -16.47 13.43 -1.46
CA LYS A 126 -16.47 14.57 -2.38
C LYS A 126 -16.00 15.81 -1.60
N TYR A 127 -15.09 16.56 -2.20
CA TYR A 127 -14.70 17.89 -1.73
C TYR A 127 -15.89 18.85 -1.77
#